data_AF-A0A2E3HYV4-F1
#
_entry.id   AF-A0A2E3HYV4-F1
#
_cell.length_a   1.000
_cell.length_b   1.000
_cell.length_c   1.000
_cell.angle_alpha   90.00
_cell.angle_beta   90.00
_cell.angle_gamma   90.00
#
_symmetry.space_group_name_H-M   'P 1'
#
loop_
_entity.id
_entity.type
_entity.pdbx_description
1 polymer ?
#
loop_
_entity_poly.entity_id
_entity_poly.type
_entity_poly.pdbx_seq_one_letter_code
_entity_poly.pdbx_strand_id
1 'polypeptide(L)' 'MHSTELQKPTHIRTDKYQLRLDLYWDPESIEPLPLIIWVHGGAWRTGTKDIPNWVTSCCQGKYAIASIEYRLSHQAIFPA' A
#
# COMPACT_ATOMS: atom_id res chain seq x y z
N MET A 1 -4.05 6.19 -22.43
CA MET A 1 -4.45 6.06 -21.01
C MET A 1 -4.25 4.60 -20.65
N HIS A 2 -3.17 4.26 -19.94
CA HIS A 2 -2.95 2.89 -19.48
C HIS A 2 -3.73 2.73 -18.18
N SER A 3 -4.73 1.87 -18.19
CA SER A 3 -5.47 1.49 -16.99
C SER A 3 -4.57 0.61 -16.14
N THR A 4 -4.05 1.16 -15.04
CA THR A 4 -3.39 0.36 -14.01
C THR A 4 -4.43 -0.55 -13.39
N GLU A 5 -4.36 -1.85 -13.69
CA GLU A 5 -5.27 -2.82 -13.09
C GLU A 5 -4.87 -3.04 -11.62
N LEU A 6 -5.82 -2.81 -10.72
CA LEU A 6 -5.67 -2.99 -9.29
C LEU A 6 -5.91 -4.47 -8.97
N GLN A 7 -4.85 -5.27 -8.78
CA GLN A 7 -5.01 -6.65 -8.32
C GLN A 7 -4.96 -6.77 -6.79
N LYS A 8 -5.55 -7.86 -6.31
CA LYS A 8 -6.32 -8.01 -5.07
C LYS A 8 -5.57 -7.66 -3.76
N PRO A 9 -6.29 -7.14 -2.75
CA PRO A 9 -5.74 -6.89 -1.42
C PRO A 9 -5.21 -8.18 -0.77
N THR A 10 -3.98 -8.12 -0.26
CA THR A 10 -3.39 -9.17 0.57
C THR A 10 -3.61 -8.81 2.04
N HIS A 11 -4.04 -9.78 2.85
CA HIS A 11 -4.46 -9.54 4.23
C HIS A 11 -3.54 -10.26 5.20
N ILE A 12 -3.01 -9.55 6.19
CA ILE A 12 -2.28 -10.11 7.33
C ILE A 12 -3.13 -9.87 8.58
N ARG A 13 -3.48 -10.92 9.32
CA ARG A 13 -4.25 -10.79 10.58
C ARG A 13 -3.32 -10.87 11.78
N THR A 14 -3.48 -9.93 12.69
CA THR A 14 -3.05 -10.06 14.09
C THR A 14 -4.24 -10.52 14.93
N ASP A 15 -4.01 -10.92 16.19
CA ASP A 15 -5.07 -11.41 17.09
C ASP A 15 -6.21 -10.40 17.29
N LYS A 16 -5.93 -9.09 17.15
CA LYS A 16 -6.88 -8.00 17.43
C LYS A 16 -7.18 -7.10 16.23
N TYR A 17 -6.31 -7.06 15.23
CA TYR A 17 -6.43 -6.16 14.07
C TYR A 17 -6.13 -6.90 12.77
N GLN A 18 -6.95 -6.69 11.75
CA GLN A 18 -6.64 -7.10 10.38
C GLN A 18 -5.87 -5.96 9.70
N LEU A 19 -4.63 -6.22 9.32
CA LEU A 19 -3.77 -5.29 8.59
C LEU A 19 -3.70 -5.73 7.14
N ARG A 20 -4.07 -4.85 6.23
CA ARG A 20 -4.11 -5.14 4.79
C ARG A 20 -3.00 -4.42 4.04
N LEU A 21 -2.72 -4.96 2.87
CA LEU A 21 -1.80 -4.43 1.89
C LEU A 21 -2.52 -4.44 0.53
N ASP A 22 -2.41 -3.34 -0.20
CA ASP A 22 -2.77 -3.30 -1.63
C ASP A 22 -1.49 -3.28 -2.46
N LEU A 23 -1.47 -4.07 -3.54
CA LEU A 23 -0.35 -4.12 -4.48
C LEU A 23 -0.78 -3.55 -5.82
N TYR A 24 0.01 -2.61 -6.34
CA TYR A 24 -0.19 -1.95 -7.61
C TYR A 24 1.02 -2.24 -8.50
N TRP A 25 0.81 -2.70 -9.72
CA TRP A 25 1.91 -2.95 -10.66
C TRP A 25 1.39 -2.88 -12.10
N ASP A 26 2.31 -2.89 -13.06
CA ASP A 26 1.98 -3.06 -14.47
C ASP A 26 1.77 -4.55 -14.76
N PRO A 27 0.55 -5.02 -15.07
CA PRO A 27 0.27 -6.45 -15.31
C PRO A 27 1.00 -7.00 -16.54
N GLU A 28 1.42 -6.14 -17.47
CA GLU A 28 2.18 -6.52 -18.67
C GLU A 28 3.69 -6.59 -18.40
N SER A 29 4.12 -6.31 -17.17
CA SER A 29 5.53 -6.42 -16.80
C SER A 29 5.99 -7.88 -16.82
N ILE A 30 6.97 -8.15 -17.68
CA ILE A 30 7.59 -9.47 -17.88
C ILE A 30 8.80 -9.71 -16.97
N GLU A 31 9.36 -8.66 -16.39
CA GLU A 31 10.52 -8.72 -15.49
C GLU A 31 10.13 -8.28 -14.08
N PRO A 32 10.78 -8.80 -13.02
CA PRO A 32 10.53 -8.33 -11.66
C PRO A 32 10.69 -6.81 -11.52
N LEU A 33 9.65 -6.14 -11.03
CA LEU A 33 9.68 -4.71 -10.78
C LEU A 33 10.33 -4.40 -9.42
N PRO A 34 11.15 -3.33 -9.31
CA PRO A 34 11.53 -2.79 -8.01
C PRO A 34 10.29 -2.36 -7.22
N LEU A 35 10.25 -2.67 -5.92
CA LEU A 35 9.12 -2.40 -5.04
C LEU A 35 9.29 -1.10 -4.26
N ILE A 36 8.26 -0.25 -4.28
CA ILE A 36 8.10 0.90 -3.40
C ILE A 36 7.07 0.56 -2.32
N ILE A 37 7.40 0.82 -1.05
CA ILE A 37 6.44 0.69 0.06
C ILE A 37 5.87 2.07 0.39
N TRP A 38 4.56 2.22 0.28
CA TRP A 38 3.84 3.43 0.65
C TRP A 38 3.33 3.32 2.08
N VAL A 39 3.70 4.30 2.90
CA VAL A 39 3.23 4.47 4.27
C VAL A 39 2.47 5.79 4.32
N HIS A 40 1.18 5.74 4.60
CA HIS A 40 0.36 6.94 4.63
C HIS A 40 0.75 7.89 5.78
N GLY A 41 0.40 9.17 5.63
CA GLY A 41 0.57 10.18 6.67
C GLY A 41 -0.54 10.14 7.73
N GLY A 42 -0.73 11.25 8.46
CA GLY A 42 -1.77 11.35 9.49
C GLY A 42 -1.25 11.23 10.92
N ALA A 43 0.06 11.50 11.13
CA ALA A 43 0.71 11.55 12.44
C ALA A 43 0.49 10.30 13.30
N TRP A 44 0.39 9.13 12.66
CA TRP A 44 0.03 7.85 13.29
C TRP A 44 -1.32 7.87 14.02
N ARG A 45 -2.16 8.89 13.86
CA ARG A 45 -3.44 9.04 14.57
C ARG A 45 -4.64 8.78 13.68
N THR A 46 -4.48 9.01 12.37
CA THR A 46 -5.52 8.86 11.35
C THR A 46 -4.93 8.37 10.02
N GLY A 47 -5.80 8.06 9.06
CA GLY A 47 -5.44 7.67 7.71
C GLY A 47 -5.80 6.21 7.39
N THR A 48 -5.66 5.86 6.12
CA THR A 48 -5.88 4.52 5.56
C THR A 48 -4.79 4.21 4.54
N LYS A 49 -4.66 2.93 4.14
CA LYS A 49 -3.78 2.52 3.05
C LYS A 49 -4.20 3.00 1.66
N ASP A 50 -5.28 3.77 1.54
CA ASP A 50 -5.74 4.22 0.24
C ASP A 50 -4.70 5.16 -0.38
N ILE A 51 -4.27 4.84 -1.59
CA ILE A 51 -3.20 5.57 -2.25
C ILE A 51 -3.79 6.70 -3.11
N PRO A 52 -3.27 7.94 -3.02
CA PRO A 52 -3.64 8.98 -3.97
C PRO A 52 -3.20 8.64 -5.39
N ASN A 53 -4.05 8.93 -6.39
CA ASN A 53 -3.79 8.64 -7.81
C ASN A 53 -2.46 9.22 -8.34
N TRP A 54 -1.96 10.31 -7.73
CA TRP A 54 -0.70 10.90 -8.16
C TRP A 54 0.51 10.01 -7.81
N VAL A 55 0.44 9.23 -6.72
CA VAL A 55 1.54 8.33 -6.31
C VAL A 55 1.70 7.19 -7.31
N THR A 56 0.59 6.57 -7.74
CA THR A 56 0.60 5.51 -8.76
C THR A 56 1.03 6.07 -10.12
N SER A 57 0.59 7.28 -10.47
CA SER A 57 0.94 7.94 -11.73
C SER A 57 2.44 8.28 -11.82
N CYS A 58 3.07 8.70 -10.72
CA CYS A 58 4.51 9.01 -10.69
C CYS A 58 5.40 7.79 -10.99
N CYS A 59 4.93 6.57 -10.71
CA CYS A 59 5.72 5.36 -10.90
C CYS A 59 5.76 4.87 -12.36
N GLN A 60 4.87 5.37 -13.23
CA GLN A 60 4.85 5.12 -14.69
C GLN A 60 4.99 3.63 -15.08
N GLY A 61 4.47 2.70 -14.29
CA GLY A 61 4.56 1.24 -14.55
C GLY A 61 5.97 0.64 -14.36
N LYS A 62 6.97 1.43 -13.96
CA LYS A 62 8.36 0.98 -13.76
C LYS A 62 8.64 0.43 -12.37
N TYR A 63 7.68 0.56 -11.46
CA TYR A 63 7.77 0.11 -10.07
C TYR A 63 6.47 -0.58 -9.69
N ALA A 64 6.57 -1.62 -8.87
CA ALA A 64 5.45 -2.10 -8.09
C ALA A 64 5.30 -1.23 -6.83
N ILE A 65 4.08 -1.03 -6.35
CA ILE A 65 3.80 -0.26 -5.14
C ILE A 65 3.01 -1.13 -4.17
N ALA A 66 3.52 -1.27 -2.96
CA ALA A 66 2.86 -1.90 -1.82
C ALA A 66 2.34 -0.82 -0.86
N SER A 67 1.03 -0.63 -0.76
CA SER A 67 0.42 0.31 0.19
C SER A 67 -0.11 -0.42 1.42
N ILE A 68 0.46 -0.13 2.59
CA ILE A 68 0.22 -0.91 3.81
C ILE A 68 -0.70 -0.19 4.81
N GLU A 69 -1.53 -0.96 5.51
CA GLU A 69 -2.15 -0.55 6.76
C GLU A 69 -1.18 -0.74 7.93
N TYR A 70 -1.27 0.16 8.89
CA TYR A 70 -0.61 0.03 10.19
C TYR A 70 -1.60 0.39 11.30
N ARG A 71 -1.32 -0.08 12.52
CA ARG A 71 -2.13 0.26 13.70
C ARG A 71 -1.92 1.73 14.04
N LEU A 72 -3.01 2.46 14.24
CA LEU A 72 -2.97 3.84 14.71
C LEU A 72 -2.53 3.87 16.19
N SER A 73 -1.94 4.97 16.62
CA SER A 73 -1.41 5.19 17.98
C SER A 73 -2.42 4.98 19.11
N HIS A 74 -3.72 5.12 18.84
CA HIS A 74 -4.79 4.82 19.79
C HIS A 74 -5.22 3.34 19.78
N GLN A 75 -4.74 2.55 18.82
CA GLN A 75 -4.94 1.10 18.74
C GLN A 75 -3.76 0.35 19.37
N ALA A 76 -2.53 0.81 19.13
CA ALA A 76 -1.31 0.26 19.73
C ALA A 76 -0.23 1.35 19.90
N ILE A 77 0.43 1.36 21.07
CA ILE A 77 1.47 2.33 21.42
C ILE A 77 2.82 1.80 20.92
N PHE A 78 3.70 2.71 20.44
CA PHE A 78 5.06 2.35 20.01
C PHE A 78 5.86 1.61 21.10
N PRO A 79 6.69 0.60 20.75
CA PRO A 79 6.85 -0.01 19.42
C PRO A 79 5.75 -1.05 19.19
N ALA A 80 4.93 -0.82 18.17
CA ALA A 80 3.82 -1.67 17.77
C ALA A 80 3.93 -2.08 16.32
#